data_AF-A0A852CIJ5-F1
#
_entry.id   AF-A0A852CIJ5-F1
#
_cell.length_a   1.000
_cell.length_b   1.000
_cell.length_c   1.000
_cell.angle_alpha   90.00
_cell.angle_beta   90.00
_cell.angle_gamma   90.00
#
_symmetry.space_group_name_H-M   'P 1'
#
loop_
_entity.id
_entity.type
_entity.pdbx_description
1 polymer ?
#
loop_
_entity_poly.entity_id
_entity_poly.type
_entity_poly.pdbx_seq_one_letter_code
_entity_poly.pdbx_strand_id
1 'polypeptide(L)'
;LFQLIIYTPTFTLGLLFNVMALSFLFFKVKKLSESTVYMIALIFLDTLLLFTLPFKILSYHQQSTWNLGSVFCSTLESLYFVNMYGSILISLCICVDRYIAIRHPFTASTLRSTKKAAMICAVICLATSAGTVSTFQLHGEGNNISSCFHNFSKSTWENIGLFSALETAFFTSMAVMTFCTAQTVRCLRKHRRSEKPQAHITRAERIVVANLVAFLVCFTPYHVAYFLYFLVKNSIIHTSFQQALRHTVQVTLCWANLNCCLDGVCYYFVLKESLE
;
A
#
# COMPACT_ATOMS: atom_id res chain seq x y z
N LEU A 1 6.49 21.44 -9.68
CA LEU A 1 7.09 20.75 -10.85
C LEU A 1 7.38 19.27 -10.58
N PHE A 2 8.27 18.94 -9.63
CA PHE A 2 8.59 17.54 -9.28
C PHE A 2 7.37 16.65 -9.00
N GLN A 3 6.42 17.14 -8.19
CA GLN A 3 5.19 16.41 -7.86
C GLN A 3 4.30 16.15 -9.09
N LEU A 4 4.26 17.08 -10.05
CA LEU A 4 3.50 16.92 -11.30
C LEU A 4 4.14 15.83 -12.17
N ILE A 5 5.48 15.84 -12.26
CA ILE A 5 6.27 14.85 -13.01
C ILE A 5 6.06 13.44 -12.46
N ILE A 6 5.80 13.28 -11.16
CA ILE A 6 5.48 11.98 -10.56
C ILE A 6 3.99 11.66 -10.67
N TYR A 7 3.10 12.55 -10.22
CA TYR A 7 1.68 12.26 -10.11
C TYR A 7 0.99 12.04 -11.46
N THR A 8 1.38 12.75 -12.51
CA THR A 8 0.73 12.59 -13.83
C THR A 8 0.99 11.20 -14.42
N PRO A 9 2.24 10.71 -14.53
CA PRO A 9 2.51 9.33 -14.91
C PRO A 9 1.86 8.31 -13.97
N THR A 10 1.97 8.49 -12.64
CA THR A 10 1.34 7.59 -11.67
C THR A 10 -0.17 7.49 -11.88
N PHE A 11 -0.85 8.61 -12.09
CA PHE A 11 -2.29 8.63 -12.34
C PHE A 11 -2.65 7.92 -13.65
N THR A 12 -1.97 8.27 -14.75
CA THR A 12 -2.26 7.67 -16.07
C THR A 12 -1.98 6.17 -16.11
N LEU A 13 -0.80 5.73 -15.64
CA LEU A 13 -0.43 4.31 -15.63
C LEU A 13 -1.24 3.51 -14.61
N GLY A 14 -1.43 4.06 -13.42
CA GLY A 14 -2.22 3.41 -12.37
C GLY A 14 -3.67 3.22 -12.82
N LEU A 15 -4.30 4.24 -13.43
CA LEU A 15 -5.65 4.12 -13.97
C LEU A 15 -5.72 3.07 -15.08
N LEU A 16 -4.77 3.09 -16.02
CA LEU A 16 -4.70 2.13 -17.11
C LEU A 16 -4.62 0.69 -16.58
N PHE A 17 -3.67 0.40 -15.68
CA PHE A 17 -3.47 -0.95 -15.16
C PHE A 17 -4.65 -1.44 -14.31
N ASN A 18 -5.22 -0.57 -13.47
CA ASN A 18 -6.37 -0.92 -12.64
C ASN A 18 -7.63 -1.19 -13.47
N VAL A 19 -7.93 -0.35 -14.47
CA VAL A 19 -9.07 -0.54 -15.38
C VAL A 19 -8.89 -1.81 -16.22
N MET A 20 -7.69 -2.05 -16.75
CA MET A 20 -7.38 -3.27 -17.49
C MET A 20 -7.57 -4.51 -16.61
N ALA A 21 -7.02 -4.51 -15.40
CA ALA A 21 -7.13 -5.63 -14.47
C ALA A 21 -8.58 -5.93 -14.09
N LEU A 22 -9.37 -4.89 -13.78
CA LEU A 22 -10.79 -5.01 -13.46
C LEU A 22 -11.59 -5.55 -14.64
N SER A 23 -11.30 -5.08 -15.86
CA SER A 23 -11.93 -5.56 -17.09
C SER A 23 -11.63 -7.04 -17.32
N PHE A 24 -10.38 -7.46 -17.21
CA PHE A 24 -10.00 -8.88 -17.35
C PHE A 24 -10.66 -9.74 -16.28
N LEU A 25 -10.72 -9.27 -15.04
CA LEU A 25 -11.37 -9.97 -13.96
C LEU A 25 -12.87 -10.18 -14.24
N PHE A 26 -13.57 -9.14 -14.70
CA PHE A 26 -15.00 -9.21 -14.96
C PHE A 26 -15.33 -10.09 -16.18
N PHE A 27 -14.57 -9.98 -17.27
CA PHE A 27 -14.89 -10.65 -18.53
C PHE A 27 -14.27 -12.04 -18.70
N LYS A 28 -13.15 -12.35 -18.03
CA LYS A 28 -12.38 -13.57 -18.30
C LYS A 28 -12.28 -14.52 -17.11
N VAL A 29 -12.39 -14.04 -15.87
CA VAL A 29 -12.27 -14.89 -14.68
C VAL A 29 -13.64 -15.46 -14.31
N LYS A 30 -13.83 -16.78 -14.50
CA LYS A 30 -15.10 -17.46 -14.19
C LYS A 30 -15.22 -17.93 -12.74
N LYS A 31 -14.09 -18.16 -12.05
CA LYS A 31 -14.04 -18.65 -10.67
C LYS A 31 -13.04 -17.83 -9.88
N LEU A 32 -13.50 -17.25 -8.76
CA LEU A 32 -12.64 -16.49 -7.87
C LEU A 32 -11.74 -17.43 -7.06
N SER A 33 -10.44 -17.12 -7.03
CA SER A 33 -9.47 -17.71 -6.10
C SER A 33 -9.19 -16.76 -4.93
N GLU A 34 -8.55 -17.23 -3.88
CA GLU A 34 -8.12 -16.38 -2.74
C GLU A 34 -7.22 -15.24 -3.20
N SER A 35 -6.30 -15.50 -4.13
CA SER A 35 -5.42 -14.46 -4.70
C SER A 35 -6.18 -13.46 -5.56
N THR A 36 -7.22 -13.90 -6.27
CA THR A 36 -8.11 -12.99 -7.00
C THR A 36 -8.86 -12.05 -6.05
N VAL A 37 -9.25 -12.53 -4.86
CA VAL A 37 -9.92 -11.71 -3.84
C VAL A 37 -8.99 -10.64 -3.29
N TYR A 38 -7.74 -10.99 -2.91
CA TYR A 38 -6.75 -10.00 -2.49
C TYR A 38 -6.44 -8.98 -3.59
N MET A 39 -6.38 -9.43 -4.84
CA MET A 39 -6.20 -8.54 -5.99
C MET A 39 -7.37 -7.56 -6.16
N ILE A 40 -8.62 -7.99 -6.00
CA ILE A 40 -9.78 -7.08 -6.03
C ILE A 40 -9.66 -6.02 -4.92
N ALA A 41 -9.23 -6.43 -3.72
CA ALA A 41 -9.03 -5.49 -2.62
C ALA A 41 -7.93 -4.46 -2.91
N LEU A 42 -6.80 -4.87 -3.52
CA LEU A 42 -5.77 -3.93 -3.99
C LEU A 42 -6.30 -2.98 -5.06
N ILE A 43 -7.01 -3.48 -6.07
CA ILE A 43 -7.61 -2.63 -7.13
C ILE A 43 -8.58 -1.61 -6.52
N PHE A 44 -9.36 -2.01 -5.54
CA PHE A 44 -10.24 -1.11 -4.81
C PHE A 44 -9.45 0.01 -4.10
N LEU A 45 -8.42 -0.35 -3.33
CA LEU A 45 -7.56 0.60 -2.61
C LEU A 45 -6.83 1.56 -3.57
N ASP A 46 -6.26 1.03 -4.66
CA ASP A 46 -5.61 1.81 -5.70
C ASP A 46 -6.57 2.78 -6.38
N THR A 47 -7.82 2.37 -6.61
CA THR A 47 -8.86 3.24 -7.17
C THR A 47 -9.17 4.40 -6.22
N LEU A 48 -9.20 4.15 -4.90
CA LEU A 48 -9.34 5.22 -3.90
C LEU A 48 -8.17 6.20 -3.98
N LEU A 49 -6.92 5.71 -4.08
CA LEU A 49 -5.75 6.57 -4.27
C LEU A 49 -5.85 7.39 -5.56
N LEU A 50 -6.13 6.73 -6.69
CA LEU A 50 -6.25 7.39 -8.00
C LEU A 50 -7.30 8.49 -8.00
N PHE A 51 -8.42 8.28 -7.29
CA PHE A 51 -9.43 9.32 -7.09
C PHE A 51 -8.87 10.55 -6.37
N THR A 52 -7.97 10.37 -5.38
CA THR A 52 -7.37 11.51 -4.64
C THR A 52 -6.31 12.28 -5.43
N LEU A 53 -5.62 11.65 -6.38
CA LEU A 53 -4.46 12.25 -7.05
C LEU A 53 -4.77 13.55 -7.84
N PRO A 54 -5.86 13.65 -8.64
CA PRO A 54 -6.21 14.90 -9.32
C PRO A 54 -6.41 16.06 -8.34
N PHE A 55 -7.08 15.83 -7.22
CA PHE A 55 -7.31 16.83 -6.19
C PHE A 55 -6.01 17.23 -5.47
N LYS A 56 -5.12 16.26 -5.26
CA LYS A 56 -3.78 16.52 -4.73
C LYS A 56 -2.97 17.40 -5.68
N ILE A 57 -3.02 17.14 -7.00
CA ILE A 57 -2.39 17.98 -8.03
C ILE A 57 -2.98 19.41 -8.00
N LEU A 58 -4.30 19.55 -7.95
CA LEU A 58 -4.98 20.86 -7.86
C LEU A 58 -4.55 21.64 -6.62
N SER A 59 -4.49 20.97 -5.46
CA SER A 59 -4.07 21.58 -4.20
C SER A 59 -2.64 22.14 -4.27
N TYR A 60 -1.73 21.44 -4.94
CA TYR A 60 -0.36 21.92 -5.13
C TYR A 60 -0.25 23.06 -6.14
N HIS A 61 -1.14 23.12 -7.14
CA HIS A 61 -1.16 24.19 -8.13
C HIS A 61 -1.73 25.51 -7.58
N GLN A 62 -2.73 25.43 -6.70
CA GLN A 62 -3.43 26.60 -6.14
C GLN A 62 -2.69 27.31 -4.99
N GLN A 63 -1.39 27.03 -4.78
CA GLN A 63 -0.52 27.73 -3.82
C GLN A 63 -1.18 28.04 -2.46
N SER A 64 -1.77 27.02 -1.83
CA SER A 64 -2.32 27.08 -0.46
C SER A 64 -3.65 27.82 -0.28
N THR A 65 -4.54 27.80 -1.28
CA THR A 65 -5.97 28.13 -1.10
C THR A 65 -6.87 26.96 -1.49
N TRP A 66 -7.30 26.16 -0.51
CA TRP A 66 -8.25 25.06 -0.73
C TRP A 66 -9.70 25.55 -0.67
N ASN A 67 -10.40 25.52 -1.81
CA ASN A 67 -11.74 26.09 -1.95
C ASN A 67 -12.87 25.04 -1.98
N LEU A 68 -12.56 23.74 -1.88
CA LEU A 68 -13.55 22.65 -1.96
C LEU A 68 -14.11 22.22 -0.59
N GLY A 69 -13.82 22.99 0.46
CA GLY A 69 -14.31 22.75 1.82
C GLY A 69 -13.48 21.77 2.64
N SER A 70 -13.49 21.94 3.96
CA SER A 70 -12.67 21.17 4.92
C SER A 70 -13.03 19.69 4.95
N VAL A 71 -14.32 19.35 4.96
CA VAL A 71 -14.82 17.96 4.98
C VAL A 71 -14.30 17.16 3.78
N PHE A 72 -14.30 17.79 2.59
CA PHE A 72 -13.81 17.13 1.38
C PHE A 72 -12.30 16.93 1.42
N CYS A 73 -11.52 17.93 1.88
CA CYS A 73 -10.08 17.77 2.07
C CYS A 73 -9.76 16.58 2.97
N SER A 74 -10.36 16.55 4.17
CA SER A 74 -10.06 15.48 5.13
C SER A 74 -10.49 14.12 4.59
N THR A 75 -11.59 14.04 3.83
CA THR A 75 -12.01 12.80 3.15
C THR A 75 -10.93 12.32 2.18
N LEU A 76 -10.38 13.22 1.36
CA LEU A 76 -9.31 12.89 0.43
C LEU A 76 -8.04 12.42 1.15
N GLU A 77 -7.64 13.07 2.24
CA GLU A 77 -6.51 12.64 3.06
C GLU A 77 -6.74 11.26 3.68
N SER A 78 -7.95 10.97 4.12
CA SER A 78 -8.33 9.65 4.64
C SER A 78 -8.24 8.56 3.58
N LEU A 79 -8.85 8.76 2.41
CA LEU A 79 -8.77 7.80 1.31
C LEU A 79 -7.31 7.49 0.95
N TYR A 80 -6.45 8.51 1.01
CA TYR A 80 -5.02 8.37 0.77
C TYR A 80 -4.33 7.45 1.81
N PHE A 81 -4.60 7.63 3.10
CA PHE A 81 -4.06 6.75 4.16
C PHE A 81 -4.69 5.36 4.18
N VAL A 82 -5.99 5.25 3.88
CA VAL A 82 -6.69 3.97 3.71
C VAL A 82 -6.00 3.15 2.63
N ASN A 83 -5.70 3.75 1.47
CA ASN A 83 -4.91 3.08 0.45
C ASN A 83 -3.55 2.65 0.98
N MET A 84 -2.78 3.56 1.59
CA MET A 84 -1.42 3.26 2.01
C MET A 84 -1.35 2.06 2.99
N TYR A 85 -2.10 2.11 4.09
CA TYR A 85 -2.08 1.03 5.09
C TYR A 85 -2.89 -0.18 4.65
N GLY A 86 -3.95 0.01 3.87
CA GLY A 86 -4.69 -1.08 3.25
C GLY A 86 -3.80 -1.91 2.36
N SER A 87 -3.06 -1.27 1.44
CA SER A 87 -2.19 -1.97 0.49
C SER A 87 -1.02 -2.65 1.17
N ILE A 88 -0.45 -2.04 2.23
CA ILE A 88 0.55 -2.69 3.09
C ILE A 88 0.00 -4.01 3.69
N LEU A 89 -1.17 -3.95 4.33
CA LEU A 89 -1.75 -5.11 5.03
C LEU A 89 -2.26 -6.18 4.05
N ILE A 90 -2.84 -5.80 2.92
CA ILE A 90 -3.27 -6.74 1.88
C ILE A 90 -2.05 -7.41 1.23
N SER A 91 -0.97 -6.65 0.96
CA SER A 91 0.29 -7.21 0.45
C SER A 91 0.89 -8.23 1.42
N LEU A 92 0.85 -7.95 2.72
CA LEU A 92 1.22 -8.90 3.77
C LEU A 92 0.36 -10.17 3.69
N CYS A 93 -0.96 -10.04 3.59
CA CYS A 93 -1.86 -11.18 3.46
C CYS A 93 -1.54 -12.04 2.22
N ILE A 94 -1.19 -11.44 1.08
CA ILE A 94 -0.78 -12.18 -0.13
C ILE A 94 0.47 -13.03 0.14
N CYS A 95 1.49 -12.45 0.78
CA CYS A 95 2.72 -13.19 1.13
C CYS A 95 2.45 -14.33 2.13
N VAL A 96 1.62 -14.10 3.13
CA VAL A 96 1.25 -15.11 4.14
C VAL A 96 0.40 -16.22 3.52
N ASP A 97 -0.60 -15.88 2.72
CA ASP A 97 -1.46 -16.85 2.01
C ASP A 97 -0.63 -17.81 1.15
N ARG A 98 0.31 -17.26 0.37
CA ARG A 98 1.21 -18.06 -0.47
C ARG A 98 2.19 -18.90 0.34
N TYR A 99 2.73 -18.35 1.43
CA TYR A 99 3.58 -19.12 2.33
C TYR A 99 2.83 -20.33 2.90
N ILE A 100 1.61 -20.15 3.41
CA ILE A 100 0.79 -21.22 3.97
C ILE A 100 0.44 -22.26 2.89
N ALA A 101 0.02 -21.80 1.71
CA ALA A 101 -0.32 -22.68 0.59
C ALA A 101 0.82 -23.63 0.19
N ILE A 102 2.06 -23.14 0.20
CA ILE A 102 3.23 -23.88 -0.29
C ILE A 102 3.90 -24.69 0.81
N ARG A 103 4.04 -24.11 2.01
CA ARG A 103 4.77 -24.74 3.11
C ARG A 103 3.91 -25.71 3.92
N HIS A 104 2.60 -25.44 4.02
CA HIS A 104 1.68 -26.16 4.89
C HIS A 104 0.39 -26.55 4.16
N PRO A 105 0.44 -27.44 3.14
CA PRO A 105 -0.70 -27.74 2.27
C PRO A 105 -1.91 -28.32 3.02
N PHE A 106 -1.68 -29.14 4.06
CA PHE A 106 -2.77 -29.68 4.89
C PHE A 106 -3.47 -28.59 5.71
N THR A 107 -2.73 -27.65 6.28
CA THR A 107 -3.29 -26.48 6.98
C THR A 107 -3.99 -25.54 6.00
N ALA A 108 -3.42 -25.37 4.80
CA ALA A 108 -3.97 -24.53 3.73
C ALA A 108 -5.38 -24.97 3.33
N SER A 109 -5.65 -26.28 3.24
CA SER A 109 -6.98 -26.82 2.91
C SER A 109 -8.07 -26.40 3.91
N THR A 110 -7.72 -26.15 5.16
CA THR A 110 -8.69 -25.77 6.21
C THR A 110 -8.75 -24.25 6.41
N LEU A 111 -7.60 -23.59 6.30
CA LEU A 111 -7.47 -22.17 6.62
C LEU A 111 -7.81 -21.26 5.44
N ARG A 112 -7.58 -21.69 4.20
CA ARG A 112 -7.80 -20.88 3.00
C ARG A 112 -9.19 -21.11 2.43
N SER A 113 -9.86 -20.01 2.13
CA SER A 113 -11.15 -19.98 1.43
C SER A 113 -11.39 -18.57 0.92
N THR A 114 -12.00 -18.44 -0.25
CA THR A 114 -12.40 -17.14 -0.83
C THR A 114 -13.23 -16.30 0.14
N LYS A 115 -14.13 -16.93 0.91
CA LYS A 115 -14.94 -16.23 1.93
C LYS A 115 -14.09 -15.65 3.04
N LYS A 116 -13.11 -16.42 3.55
CA LYS A 116 -12.19 -15.96 4.60
C LYS A 116 -11.28 -14.83 4.09
N ALA A 117 -10.76 -14.96 2.87
CA ALA A 117 -9.98 -13.90 2.24
C ALA A 117 -10.80 -12.61 2.09
N ALA A 118 -12.05 -12.70 1.64
CA ALA A 118 -12.94 -11.55 1.50
C ALA A 118 -13.23 -10.88 2.86
N MET A 119 -13.50 -11.68 3.90
CA MET A 119 -13.70 -11.16 5.25
C MET A 119 -12.45 -10.45 5.78
N ILE A 120 -11.25 -11.02 5.58
CA ILE A 120 -9.99 -10.38 5.97
C ILE A 120 -9.82 -9.04 5.25
N CYS A 121 -10.06 -9.00 3.93
CA CYS A 121 -9.96 -7.77 3.14
C CYS A 121 -10.94 -6.70 3.64
N ALA A 122 -12.19 -7.09 3.90
CA ALA A 122 -13.21 -6.18 4.41
C ALA A 122 -12.83 -5.63 5.79
N VAL A 123 -12.35 -6.47 6.70
CA VAL A 123 -11.88 -6.05 8.03
C VAL A 123 -10.71 -5.08 7.91
N ILE A 124 -9.73 -5.34 7.05
CA ILE A 124 -8.60 -4.44 6.81
C ILE A 124 -9.08 -3.08 6.28
N CYS A 125 -9.98 -3.07 5.29
CA CYS A 125 -10.50 -1.83 4.71
C CYS A 125 -11.29 -1.02 5.74
N LEU A 126 -12.12 -1.68 6.55
CA LEU A 126 -12.91 -1.04 7.60
C LEU A 126 -12.03 -0.52 8.74
N ALA A 127 -11.05 -1.31 9.19
CA ALA A 127 -10.15 -0.93 10.27
C ALA A 127 -9.27 0.26 9.88
N THR A 128 -8.72 0.25 8.66
CA THR A 128 -7.93 1.38 8.14
C THR A 128 -8.78 2.63 7.96
N SER A 129 -10.02 2.50 7.47
CA SER A 129 -10.98 3.61 7.36
C SER A 129 -11.40 4.18 8.71
N ALA A 130 -11.60 3.34 9.72
CA ALA A 130 -11.93 3.80 11.07
C ALA A 130 -10.74 4.53 11.73
N GLY A 131 -9.52 4.00 11.56
CA GLY A 131 -8.31 4.61 12.11
C GLY A 131 -8.00 5.99 11.52
N THR A 132 -8.30 6.21 10.23
CA THR A 132 -8.17 7.54 9.64
C THR A 132 -9.22 8.49 10.20
N VAL A 133 -10.48 8.08 10.37
CA VAL A 133 -11.58 8.88 10.98
C VAL A 133 -11.20 9.46 12.35
N SER A 134 -10.55 8.68 13.22
CA SER A 134 -10.05 9.19 14.51
C SER A 134 -9.00 10.29 14.37
N THR A 135 -8.28 10.33 13.24
CA THR A 135 -7.29 11.36 12.92
C THR A 135 -7.94 12.63 12.32
N PHE A 136 -9.16 12.56 11.77
CA PHE A 136 -9.91 13.75 11.32
C PHE A 136 -10.27 14.68 12.47
N GLN A 137 -10.65 14.12 13.62
CA GLN A 137 -11.06 14.90 14.79
C GLN A 137 -9.90 15.72 15.39
N LEU A 138 -8.65 15.36 15.06
CA LEU A 138 -7.46 16.11 15.46
C LEU A 138 -7.19 17.37 14.63
N HIS A 139 -7.91 17.60 13.52
CA HIS A 139 -7.79 18.83 12.73
C HIS A 139 -8.53 20.04 13.31
N GLY A 140 -9.25 19.89 14.42
CA GLY A 140 -9.88 20.98 15.16
C GLY A 140 -11.08 21.58 14.44
N GLU A 141 -12.25 21.56 15.10
CA GLU A 141 -13.38 22.37 14.66
C GLU A 141 -12.98 23.86 14.66
N GLY A 142 -13.02 24.51 13.51
CA GLY A 142 -12.97 25.98 13.43
C GLY A 142 -11.78 26.61 12.68
N ASN A 143 -10.79 25.84 12.24
CA ASN A 143 -9.73 26.41 11.38
C ASN A 143 -10.14 26.33 9.91
N ASN A 144 -10.23 27.48 9.24
CA ASN A 144 -10.26 27.54 7.79
C ASN A 144 -9.03 26.80 7.24
N ILE A 145 -9.22 25.57 6.76
CA ILE A 145 -8.15 24.78 6.14
C ILE A 145 -7.76 25.50 4.86
N SER A 146 -6.73 26.34 4.94
CA SER A 146 -6.18 27.03 3.78
C SER A 146 -5.43 26.05 2.86
N SER A 147 -4.86 24.97 3.41
CA SER A 147 -4.02 24.05 2.63
C SER A 147 -4.36 22.58 2.91
N CYS A 148 -4.81 21.86 1.88
CA CYS A 148 -5.01 20.41 1.92
C CYS A 148 -3.72 19.66 1.56
N PHE A 149 -3.46 18.46 2.11
CA PHE A 149 -2.28 17.61 1.82
C PHE A 149 -0.88 18.19 2.10
N HIS A 150 -0.75 19.46 2.45
CA HIS A 150 0.55 20.14 2.60
C HIS A 150 1.18 19.95 3.97
N ASN A 151 0.37 19.76 5.02
CA ASN A 151 0.85 19.61 6.39
C ASN A 151 0.05 18.56 7.12
N PHE A 152 0.72 17.48 7.52
CA PHE A 152 0.29 16.74 8.70
C PHE A 152 0.17 17.72 9.87
N SER A 153 -0.99 17.75 10.53
CA SER A 153 -1.21 18.60 11.69
C SER A 153 -0.09 18.42 12.71
N LYS A 154 0.29 19.51 13.39
CA LYS A 154 1.29 19.47 14.47
C LYS A 154 0.91 18.41 15.51
N SER A 155 -0.38 18.24 15.77
CA SER A 155 -0.95 17.23 16.68
C SER A 155 -0.79 15.79 16.20
N THR A 156 -0.80 15.52 14.89
CA THR A 156 -0.57 14.17 14.33
C THR A 156 0.87 13.72 14.55
N TRP A 157 1.84 14.63 14.43
CA TRP A 157 3.26 14.34 14.68
C TRP A 157 3.61 14.19 16.15
N GLU A 158 2.88 14.87 17.03
CA GLU A 158 3.09 14.83 18.49
C GLU A 158 2.38 13.63 19.13
N ASN A 159 1.49 12.97 18.39
CA ASN A 159 0.85 11.73 18.82
C ASN A 159 1.81 10.53 18.67
N ILE A 160 2.64 10.32 19.70
CA ILE A 160 3.60 9.22 19.78
C ILE A 160 2.92 7.85 19.63
N GLY A 161 1.70 7.70 20.16
CA GLY A 161 0.94 6.45 20.07
C GLY A 161 0.57 6.10 18.62
N LEU A 162 0.04 7.08 17.88
CA LEU A 162 -0.27 6.93 16.46
C LEU A 162 1.00 6.66 15.65
N PHE A 163 2.04 7.45 15.84
CA PHE A 163 3.34 7.24 15.18
C PHE A 163 3.85 5.81 15.40
N SER A 164 3.89 5.36 16.66
CA SER A 164 4.36 4.03 17.04
C SER A 164 3.54 2.93 16.40
N ALA A 165 2.20 3.06 16.38
CA ALA A 165 1.32 2.08 15.77
C ALA A 165 1.57 1.95 14.25
N LEU A 166 1.70 3.08 13.55
CA LEU A 166 1.91 3.11 12.10
C LEU A 166 3.27 2.53 11.69
N GLU A 167 4.35 2.93 12.36
CA GLU A 167 5.69 2.40 12.10
C GLU A 167 5.79 0.92 12.50
N THR A 168 5.20 0.52 13.62
CA THR A 168 5.16 -0.88 14.04
C THR A 168 4.41 -1.74 13.03
N ALA A 169 3.28 -1.26 12.51
CA ALA A 169 2.53 -1.96 11.46
C ALA A 169 3.38 -2.13 10.19
N PHE A 170 4.10 -1.10 9.77
CA PHE A 170 4.99 -1.16 8.61
C PHE A 170 6.16 -2.13 8.81
N PHE A 171 6.96 -1.96 9.87
CA PHE A 171 8.15 -2.80 10.10
C PHE A 171 7.78 -4.27 10.35
N THR A 172 6.68 -4.52 11.05
CA THR A 172 6.15 -5.89 11.23
C THR A 172 5.74 -6.48 9.89
N SER A 173 5.01 -5.73 9.05
CA SER A 173 4.64 -6.18 7.71
C SER A 173 5.86 -6.48 6.85
N MET A 174 6.86 -5.59 6.85
CA MET A 174 8.12 -5.77 6.14
C MET A 174 8.85 -7.04 6.59
N ALA A 175 8.98 -7.27 7.89
CA ALA A 175 9.65 -8.43 8.45
C ALA A 175 8.94 -9.73 8.07
N VAL A 176 7.61 -9.78 8.26
CA VAL A 176 6.81 -10.98 7.95
C VAL A 176 6.78 -11.24 6.44
N MET A 177 6.60 -10.22 5.59
CA MET A 177 6.63 -10.37 4.13
C MET A 177 7.98 -10.90 3.64
N THR A 178 9.09 -10.36 4.18
CA THR A 178 10.44 -10.81 3.83
C THR A 178 10.65 -12.26 4.25
N PHE A 179 10.24 -12.63 5.47
CA PHE A 179 10.31 -14.00 5.96
C PHE A 179 9.47 -14.97 5.11
N CYS A 180 8.19 -14.66 4.88
CA CYS A 180 7.29 -15.48 4.08
C CYS A 180 7.80 -15.67 2.66
N THR A 181 8.30 -14.60 2.03
CA THR A 181 8.87 -14.66 0.68
C THR A 181 10.14 -15.51 0.66
N ALA A 182 11.07 -15.30 1.59
CA ALA A 182 12.30 -16.09 1.68
C ALA A 182 12.02 -17.58 1.88
N GLN A 183 11.08 -17.94 2.76
CA GLN A 183 10.70 -19.34 2.99
C GLN A 183 9.99 -19.95 1.78
N THR A 184 9.11 -19.20 1.13
CA THR A 184 8.41 -19.63 -0.09
C THR A 184 9.42 -19.94 -1.20
N VAL A 185 10.35 -19.02 -1.46
CA VAL A 185 11.43 -19.19 -2.45
C VAL A 185 12.31 -20.38 -2.09
N ARG A 186 12.71 -20.54 -0.83
CA ARG A 186 13.52 -21.69 -0.38
C ARG A 186 12.79 -23.02 -0.59
N CYS A 187 11.50 -23.09 -0.27
CA CYS A 187 10.68 -24.29 -0.43
C CYS A 187 10.57 -24.69 -1.91
N LEU A 188 10.22 -23.74 -2.76
CA LEU A 188 10.08 -23.95 -4.21
C LEU A 188 11.41 -24.37 -4.86
N ARG A 189 12.52 -23.74 -4.47
CA ARG A 189 13.86 -24.11 -4.97
C ARG A 189 14.30 -25.50 -4.54
N LYS A 190 13.99 -25.91 -3.30
CA LYS A 190 14.29 -27.26 -2.80
C LYS A 190 13.51 -28.32 -3.58
N HIS A 191 12.22 -28.10 -3.81
CA HIS A 191 11.39 -29.01 -4.59
C HIS A 191 11.87 -29.13 -6.04
N ARG A 192 12.22 -28.01 -6.69
CA ARG A 192 12.81 -28.00 -8.03
C ARG A 192 14.10 -28.81 -8.15
N ARG A 193 15.02 -28.69 -7.18
CA ARG A 193 16.25 -29.48 -7.16
C ARG A 193 15.98 -30.98 -7.08
N SER A 194 14.87 -31.38 -6.47
CA SER A 194 14.49 -32.79 -6.33
C SER A 194 13.86 -33.36 -7.61
N GLU A 195 13.12 -32.56 -8.39
CA GLU A 195 12.38 -33.06 -9.55
C GLU A 195 13.05 -32.75 -10.91
N LYS A 196 13.52 -31.52 -11.18
CA LYS A 196 14.22 -31.13 -12.43
C LYS A 196 15.08 -29.85 -12.26
N PRO A 197 16.42 -29.91 -12.46
CA PRO A 197 17.33 -28.76 -12.29
C PRO A 197 17.03 -27.55 -13.18
N GLN A 198 16.42 -27.72 -14.36
CA GLN A 198 16.21 -26.67 -15.37
C GLN A 198 14.84 -25.96 -15.33
N ALA A 199 13.96 -26.24 -14.36
CA ALA A 199 12.62 -25.63 -14.35
C ALA A 199 12.66 -24.09 -14.14
N HIS A 200 11.93 -23.31 -14.95
CA HIS A 200 11.84 -21.86 -14.80
C HIS A 200 11.24 -21.45 -13.42
N ILE A 201 11.47 -20.19 -13.00
CA ILE A 201 10.85 -19.58 -11.80
C ILE A 201 9.35 -19.87 -11.81
N THR A 202 8.84 -20.51 -10.75
CA THR A 202 7.43 -20.86 -10.66
C THR A 202 6.59 -19.59 -10.55
N ARG A 203 5.35 -19.68 -11.00
CA ARG A 203 4.40 -18.57 -10.93
C ARG A 203 4.25 -18.00 -9.52
N ALA A 204 4.12 -18.88 -8.53
CA ALA A 204 3.97 -18.48 -7.15
C ALA A 204 5.21 -17.74 -6.62
N GLU A 205 6.43 -18.12 -7.06
CA GLU A 205 7.66 -17.38 -6.76
C GLU A 205 7.59 -15.95 -7.33
N ARG A 206 7.11 -15.77 -8.57
CA ARG A 206 6.97 -14.44 -9.18
C ARG A 206 5.99 -13.55 -8.44
N ILE A 207 4.86 -14.10 -8.00
CA ILE A 207 3.83 -13.34 -7.26
C ILE A 207 4.40 -12.81 -5.95
N VAL A 208 4.98 -13.67 -5.11
CA VAL A 208 5.48 -13.22 -3.79
C VAL A 208 6.69 -12.29 -3.90
N VAL A 209 7.57 -12.51 -4.89
CA VAL A 209 8.73 -11.64 -5.11
C VAL A 209 8.30 -10.29 -5.69
N ALA A 210 7.43 -10.27 -6.70
CA ALA A 210 6.93 -9.01 -7.26
C ALA A 210 6.21 -8.17 -6.19
N ASN A 211 5.37 -8.82 -5.39
CA ASN A 211 4.64 -8.17 -4.30
C ASN A 211 5.58 -7.61 -3.22
N LEU A 212 6.60 -8.36 -2.79
CA LEU A 212 7.61 -7.87 -1.84
C LEU A 212 8.40 -6.69 -2.42
N VAL A 213 8.83 -6.78 -3.68
CA VAL A 213 9.60 -5.71 -4.33
C VAL A 213 8.76 -4.44 -4.47
N ALA A 214 7.51 -4.56 -4.91
CA ALA A 214 6.58 -3.42 -5.01
C ALA A 214 6.39 -2.75 -3.65
N PHE A 215 6.15 -3.54 -2.59
CA PHE A 215 6.04 -3.04 -1.22
C PHE A 215 7.29 -2.28 -0.77
N LEU A 216 8.48 -2.88 -0.92
CA LEU A 216 9.73 -2.27 -0.45
C LEU A 216 10.07 -1.00 -1.23
N VAL A 217 9.90 -1.01 -2.55
CA VAL A 217 10.22 0.14 -3.40
C VAL A 217 9.29 1.31 -3.12
N CYS A 218 8.00 1.06 -2.88
CA CYS A 218 7.02 2.13 -2.67
C CYS A 218 7.01 2.65 -1.24
N PHE A 219 6.93 1.78 -0.23
CA PHE A 219 6.61 2.20 1.14
C PHE A 219 7.85 2.43 2.01
N THR A 220 8.94 1.68 1.82
CA THR A 220 10.14 1.79 2.67
C THR A 220 10.77 3.20 2.64
N PRO A 221 10.95 3.88 1.49
CA PRO A 221 11.53 5.21 1.48
C PRO A 221 10.75 6.20 2.34
N TYR A 222 9.42 6.12 2.31
CA TYR A 222 8.56 6.98 3.10
C TYR A 222 8.67 6.68 4.60
N HIS A 223 8.52 5.43 5.02
CA HIS A 223 8.56 5.09 6.44
C HIS A 223 9.93 5.36 7.07
N VAL A 224 11.02 5.14 6.34
CA VAL A 224 12.36 5.53 6.80
C VAL A 224 12.47 7.04 6.96
N ALA A 225 12.02 7.83 5.98
CA ALA A 225 12.04 9.29 6.08
C ALA A 225 11.13 9.81 7.20
N TYR A 226 9.96 9.22 7.38
CA TYR A 226 8.98 9.54 8.41
C TYR A 226 9.53 9.24 9.81
N PHE A 227 10.14 8.08 10.01
CA PHE A 227 10.81 7.69 11.24
C PHE A 227 11.95 8.64 11.60
N LEU A 228 12.85 8.93 10.64
CA LEU A 228 13.95 9.86 10.86
C LEU A 228 13.44 11.26 11.19
N TYR A 229 12.40 11.74 10.50
CA TYR A 229 11.83 13.06 10.77
C TYR A 229 11.24 13.14 12.17
N PHE A 230 10.58 12.08 12.64
CA PHE A 230 10.08 11.98 14.00
C PHE A 230 11.20 12.07 15.05
N LEU A 231 12.34 11.38 14.84
CA LEU A 231 13.48 11.43 15.76
C LEU A 231 14.08 12.83 15.85
N VAL A 232 14.23 13.52 14.72
CA VAL A 232 14.76 14.90 14.68
C VAL A 232 13.78 15.87 15.33
N LYS A 233 12.48 15.75 15.02
CA LYS A 233 11.45 16.63 15.57
C LYS A 233 11.31 16.52 17.09
N ASN A 234 11.50 15.32 17.66
CA ASN A 234 11.47 15.09 19.10
C ASN A 234 12.83 15.33 19.78
N SER A 235 13.79 15.95 19.09
CA SER A 235 15.14 16.25 19.63
C SER A 235 15.91 15.02 20.14
N ILE A 236 15.59 13.83 19.62
CA ILE A 236 16.33 12.59 19.93
C ILE A 236 17.65 12.57 19.14
N ILE A 237 17.62 13.08 17.89
CA ILE A 237 18.79 13.25 17.05
C ILE A 237 18.92 14.74 16.69
N HIS A 238 20.03 15.37 17.05
CA HIS A 238 20.32 16.75 16.66
C HIS A 238 20.94 16.79 15.26
N THR A 239 20.16 17.25 14.28
CA THR A 239 20.66 17.52 12.93
C THR A 239 20.14 18.86 12.42
N SER A 240 21.00 19.61 11.73
CA SER A 240 20.65 20.86 11.06
C SER A 240 19.75 20.67 9.83
N PHE A 241 19.48 19.42 9.43
CA PHE A 241 18.78 19.04 8.20
C PHE A 241 17.27 18.86 8.35
N GLN A 242 16.64 19.33 9.44
CA GLN A 242 15.21 19.14 9.70
C GLN A 242 14.32 19.59 8.51
N GLN A 243 14.64 20.71 7.89
CA GLN A 243 13.91 21.22 6.71
C GLN A 243 14.06 20.28 5.50
N ALA A 244 15.29 19.82 5.23
CA ALA A 244 15.57 18.87 4.15
C ALA A 244 14.83 17.53 4.37
N LEU A 245 14.75 17.08 5.62
CA LEU A 245 14.05 15.85 5.99
C LEU A 245 12.53 15.97 5.84
N ARG A 246 11.94 17.12 6.18
CA ARG A 246 10.53 17.42 5.88
C ARG A 246 10.23 17.35 4.38
N HIS A 247 11.10 17.93 3.56
CA HIS A 247 10.97 17.82 2.10
C HIS A 247 11.13 16.37 1.62
N THR A 248 12.08 15.63 2.21
CA THR A 248 12.30 14.21 1.89
C THR A 248 11.05 13.39 2.18
N VAL A 249 10.41 13.56 3.35
CA VAL A 249 9.13 12.89 3.68
C VAL A 249 8.08 13.15 2.60
N GLN A 250 7.91 14.40 2.17
CA GLN A 250 6.95 14.75 1.12
C GLN A 250 7.29 14.10 -0.22
N VAL A 251 8.56 14.10 -0.61
CA VAL A 251 9.04 13.45 -1.85
C VAL A 251 8.80 11.95 -1.79
N THR A 252 9.17 11.29 -0.70
CA THR A 252 8.98 9.84 -0.52
C THR A 252 7.50 9.46 -0.39
N LEU A 253 6.66 10.35 0.15
CA LEU A 253 5.21 10.16 0.16
C LEU A 253 4.64 10.22 -1.27
N CYS A 254 5.17 11.10 -2.13
CA CYS A 254 4.81 11.08 -3.55
C CYS A 254 5.25 9.79 -4.22
N TRP A 255 6.44 9.31 -3.89
CA TRP A 255 7.01 8.07 -4.40
C TRP A 255 6.18 6.84 -4.01
N ALA A 256 5.65 6.82 -2.78
CA ALA A 256 4.80 5.72 -2.31
C ALA A 256 3.54 5.50 -3.17
N ASN A 257 3.05 6.53 -3.87
CA ASN A 257 1.92 6.40 -4.80
C ASN A 257 2.23 5.54 -6.02
N LEU A 258 3.50 5.22 -6.29
CA LEU A 258 3.86 4.27 -7.35
C LEU A 258 3.34 2.86 -7.05
N ASN A 259 2.84 2.58 -5.83
CA ASN A 259 2.23 1.30 -5.47
C ASN A 259 1.13 0.91 -6.48
N CYS A 260 0.24 1.84 -6.83
CA CYS A 260 -0.87 1.52 -7.73
C CYS A 260 -0.44 1.16 -9.16
N CYS A 261 0.79 1.50 -9.53
CA CYS A 261 1.39 1.11 -10.80
C CYS A 261 2.11 -0.25 -10.67
N LEU A 262 2.90 -0.42 -9.60
CA LEU A 262 3.67 -1.65 -9.38
C LEU A 262 2.79 -2.85 -9.01
N ASP A 263 1.64 -2.60 -8.38
CA ASP A 263 0.62 -3.63 -8.10
C ASP A 263 0.05 -4.21 -9.42
N GLY A 264 0.12 -3.47 -10.53
CA GLY A 264 -0.16 -3.96 -11.89
C GLY A 264 0.65 -5.20 -12.29
N VAL A 265 1.90 -5.32 -11.81
CA VAL A 265 2.72 -6.51 -12.04
C VAL A 265 2.17 -7.71 -11.28
N CYS A 266 1.70 -7.50 -10.04
CA CYS A 266 1.01 -8.52 -9.26
C CYS A 266 -0.29 -8.93 -9.95
N TYR A 267 -1.07 -7.98 -10.48
CA TYR A 267 -2.31 -8.24 -11.20
C TYR A 267 -2.10 -9.14 -12.41
N TYR A 268 -1.07 -8.86 -13.21
CA TYR A 268 -0.71 -9.69 -14.36
C TYR A 268 -0.45 -11.14 -13.95
N PHE A 269 0.35 -11.36 -12.90
CA PHE A 269 0.68 -12.72 -12.46
C PHE A 269 -0.50 -13.45 -11.81
N VAL A 270 -1.41 -12.76 -11.13
CA VAL A 270 -2.63 -13.36 -10.55
C VAL A 270 -3.69 -13.65 -11.62
N LEU A 271 -3.92 -12.72 -12.55
CA LEU A 271 -4.91 -12.88 -13.62
C LEU A 271 -4.56 -14.05 -14.51
N LYS A 272 -3.31 -14.17 -14.95
CA LYS A 272 -2.89 -15.31 -15.75
C LYS A 272 -3.09 -16.65 -14.99
N GLU A 273 -3.23 -16.65 -13.64
CA GLU A 273 -3.40 -17.87 -12.80
C GLU A 273 -4.84 -18.31 -12.81
N SER A 274 -5.72 -17.33 -12.93
CA SER A 274 -7.16 -17.53 -12.88
C SER A 274 -7.73 -17.89 -14.26
N LEU A 275 -6.91 -17.86 -15.32
CA LEU A 275 -7.28 -18.15 -16.71
C LEU A 275 -6.90 -19.56 -17.17
N GLU A 276 -6.02 -20.24 -16.43
CA GLU A 276 -5.60 -21.62 -16.66
C GLU A 276 -6.42 -22.56 -15.77
#